data_AF-A0AAJ6E2V5-F1
#
_entry.id   AF-A0AAJ6E2V5-F1
#
_cell.length_a   1.000
_cell.length_b   1.000
_cell.length_c   1.000
_cell.angle_alpha   90.00
_cell.angle_beta   90.00
_cell.angle_gamma   90.00
#
_symmetry.space_group_name_H-M   'P 1'
#
loop_
_entity.id
_entity.type
_entity.pdbx_description
1 polymer ?
#
loop_
_entity_poly.entity_id
_entity_poly.type
_entity_poly.pdbx_seq_one_letter_code
_entity_poly.pdbx_strand_id
1 'polypeptide(L)'
;MRPTPHRFNIDGKRLHTWCALDTLFFPAVIGRPAHLESPCAITGIPIMLTVDPATGVSALEPSTAVVAMVTPEQMNSVRTAFCNPGRFFATPLQRGTGNTCSREWRC
;
A
#
# COMPACT_ATOMS: atom_id res chain seq x y z
N MET A 1 11.16 -15.05 -5.36
CA MET A 1 10.27 -13.90 -5.09
C MET A 1 10.78 -12.70 -5.88
N ARG A 2 9.93 -11.98 -6.62
CA ARG A 2 10.36 -10.76 -7.34
C ARG A 2 10.34 -9.57 -6.36
N PRO A 3 11.41 -8.74 -6.29
CA PRO A 3 11.41 -7.54 -5.47
C PRO A 3 10.26 -6.62 -5.88
N THR A 4 9.51 -6.12 -4.91
CA THR A 4 8.51 -5.07 -5.12
C THR A 4 8.95 -3.79 -4.40
N PRO A 5 8.40 -2.63 -4.79
CA PRO A 5 8.70 -1.36 -4.11
C PRO A 5 8.19 -1.31 -2.67
N HIS A 6 7.30 -2.23 -2.28
CA HIS A 6 6.71 -2.31 -0.94
C HIS A 6 7.60 -3.17 -0.04
N ARG A 7 8.42 -2.50 0.77
CA ARG A 7 9.33 -3.14 1.72
C ARG A 7 8.62 -3.34 3.05
N PHE A 8 8.67 -4.57 3.55
CA PHE A 8 7.93 -4.96 4.72
C PHE A 8 8.89 -5.67 5.69
N ASN A 9 9.13 -5.08 6.85
CA ASN A 9 10.06 -5.62 7.84
C ASN A 9 9.29 -6.17 9.06
N ILE A 10 9.49 -7.45 9.38
CA ILE A 10 8.99 -8.10 10.60
C ILE A 10 10.18 -8.72 11.33
N ASP A 11 10.32 -8.48 12.64
CA ASP A 11 11.38 -9.04 13.48
C ASP A 11 12.79 -8.90 12.88
N GLY A 12 13.08 -7.74 12.28
CA GLY A 12 14.35 -7.46 11.61
C GLY A 12 14.55 -8.19 10.27
N LYS A 13 13.59 -9.01 9.82
CA LYS A 13 13.62 -9.66 8.51
C LYS A 13 12.91 -8.80 7.48
N ARG A 14 13.64 -8.47 6.41
CA ARG A 14 13.11 -7.72 5.26
C ARG A 14 12.42 -8.66 4.27
N LEU A 15 11.15 -8.41 4.04
CA LEU A 15 10.28 -9.08 3.10
C LEU A 15 9.75 -8.06 2.08
N HIS A 16 9.12 -8.58 1.03
CA HIS A 16 8.45 -7.79 0.01
C HIS A 16 7.02 -8.30 -0.16
N THR A 17 6.05 -7.39 -0.13
CA THR A 17 4.64 -7.73 -0.36
C THR A 17 4.24 -7.45 -1.81
N TRP A 18 3.10 -7.99 -2.26
CA TRP A 18 2.68 -7.79 -3.65
C TRP A 18 1.93 -6.49 -3.87
N CYS A 19 1.32 -5.90 -2.83
CA CYS A 19 0.70 -4.58 -2.92
C CYS A 19 0.66 -3.80 -1.59
N ALA A 20 0.16 -2.57 -1.67
CA ALA A 20 -0.03 -1.65 -0.55
C ALA A 20 -1.01 -2.16 0.52
N LEU A 21 -1.96 -3.03 0.16
CA LEU A 21 -2.94 -3.56 1.11
C LEU A 21 -2.36 -4.72 1.94
N ASP A 22 -1.58 -5.59 1.31
CA ASP A 22 -0.91 -6.72 1.96
C ASP A 22 -0.10 -6.28 3.20
N THR A 23 0.50 -5.09 3.12
CA THR A 23 1.33 -4.53 4.18
C THR A 23 0.53 -4.11 5.41
N LEU A 24 -0.77 -3.86 5.24
CA LEU A 24 -1.70 -3.56 6.33
C LEU A 24 -2.37 -4.82 6.88
N PHE A 25 -2.60 -5.82 6.02
CA PHE A 25 -3.31 -7.04 6.40
C PHE A 25 -2.39 -8.09 7.06
N PHE A 26 -1.18 -8.31 6.53
CA PHE A 26 -0.28 -9.35 7.03
C PHE A 26 0.14 -9.21 8.50
N PRO A 27 0.35 -8.01 9.07
CA PRO A 27 0.67 -7.87 10.49
C PRO A 27 -0.40 -8.48 11.41
N ALA A 28 -1.68 -8.33 11.04
CA ALA A 28 -2.80 -8.93 11.76
C ALA A 28 -2.83 -10.45 11.63
N VAL A 29 -2.55 -10.99 10.44
CA VAL A 29 -2.53 -12.45 10.19
C VAL A 29 -1.33 -13.13 10.86
N ILE A 30 -0.16 -12.49 10.81
CA ILE A 30 1.09 -13.00 11.38
C ILE A 30 1.12 -12.81 12.91
N GLY A 31 0.30 -11.89 13.43
CA GLY A 31 0.27 -11.56 14.85
C GLY A 31 1.54 -10.86 15.33
N ARG A 32 2.22 -10.13 14.44
CA ARG A 32 3.46 -9.40 14.74
C ARG A 32 3.45 -8.01 14.15
N PRO A 33 4.03 -7.02 14.84
CA PRO A 33 4.18 -5.68 14.30
C PRO A 33 5.10 -5.71 13.08
N ALA A 34 4.81 -4.85 12.12
CA ALA A 34 5.63 -4.68 10.93
C ALA A 34 5.90 -3.22 10.63
N HIS A 35 7.11 -2.95 10.15
CA HIS A 35 7.49 -1.65 9.62
C HIS A 35 7.48 -1.69 8.10
N LEU A 36 6.71 -0.79 7.50
CA LEU A 36 6.52 -0.67 6.08
C LEU A 36 7.25 0.56 5.54
N GLU A 37 7.85 0.41 4.37
CA GLU A 37 8.33 1.51 3.53
C GLU A 37 7.81 1.27 2.09
N SER A 38 7.13 2.26 1.53
CA SER A 38 6.59 2.20 0.16
C SER A 38 6.71 3.56 -0.51
N PRO A 39 7.06 3.66 -1.80
CA PRO A 39 7.03 4.95 -2.48
C PRO A 39 5.60 5.43 -2.72
N CYS A 40 5.40 6.74 -2.67
CA CYS A 40 4.22 7.40 -3.21
C CYS A 40 4.14 7.15 -4.72
N ALA A 41 2.97 6.76 -5.22
CA ALA A 41 2.80 6.41 -6.63
C ALA A 41 2.98 7.59 -7.60
N ILE A 42 2.84 8.84 -7.14
CA ILE A 42 2.98 10.05 -7.98
C ILE A 42 4.33 10.72 -7.75
N THR A 43 4.73 10.94 -6.50
CA THR A 43 5.94 11.72 -6.18
C THR A 43 7.17 10.87 -5.92
N GLY A 44 7.02 9.55 -5.72
CA GLY A 44 8.12 8.66 -5.35
C GLY A 44 8.66 8.83 -3.94
N ILE A 45 8.20 9.85 -3.18
CA ILE A 45 8.61 10.09 -1.79
C ILE A 45 8.28 8.85 -0.94
N PRO A 46 9.18 8.41 -0.05
CA PRO A 46 8.93 7.27 0.81
C PRO A 46 7.78 7.55 1.77
N ILE A 47 6.88 6.58 1.88
CA ILE A 47 5.81 6.51 2.85
C ILE A 47 6.19 5.39 3.82
N MET A 48 6.29 5.75 5.09
CA MET A 48 6.66 4.86 6.18
C MET A 48 5.52 4.76 7.17
N LEU A 49 5.25 3.56 7.67
CA LEU A 49 4.34 3.36 8.79
C LEU A 49 4.64 2.07 9.53
N THR A 50 4.19 2.02 10.78
CA THR A 50 4.21 0.81 11.59
C THR A 50 2.78 0.32 11.76
N VAL A 51 2.57 -0.97 11.49
CA VAL A 51 1.29 -1.64 11.73
C VAL A 51 1.51 -2.63 12.85
N ASP A 52 0.81 -2.45 13.95
CA ASP A 52 0.81 -3.36 15.08
C ASP A 52 -0.59 -3.97 15.24
N PRO A 53 -0.70 -5.29 15.38
CA PRO A 53 -2.00 -5.95 15.46
C PRO A 53 -2.82 -5.60 16.71
N ALA A 54 -2.17 -5.18 17.80
CA ALA A 54 -2.84 -4.83 19.05
C ALA A 54 -3.22 -3.34 19.13
N THR A 55 -2.42 -2.47 18.51
CA THR A 55 -2.54 -1.00 18.65
C THR A 55 -2.91 -0.28 17.35
N GLY A 56 -2.88 -0.97 16.21
CA GLY A 56 -3.21 -0.41 14.90
C GLY A 56 -2.03 0.26 14.21
N VAL A 57 -2.32 1.32 13.44
CA VAL A 57 -1.31 2.04 12.64
C VAL A 57 -0.69 3.18 13.44
N SER A 58 0.64 3.30 13.40
CA SER A 58 1.42 4.37 14.05
C SER A 58 2.61 4.79 13.19
N ALA A 59 3.30 5.86 13.61
CA ALA A 59 4.51 6.39 12.94
C ALA A 59 4.33 6.62 11.43
N LEU A 60 3.15 7.11 11.03
CA LEU A 60 2.81 7.38 9.64
C LEU A 60 3.54 8.64 9.15
N GLU A 61 4.42 8.47 8.18
CA GLU A 61 5.16 9.55 7.54
C GLU A 61 5.10 9.43 6.01
N PRO A 62 4.71 10.49 5.28
CA PRO A 62 4.08 11.70 5.78
C PRO A 62 2.74 11.40 6.46
N SER A 63 2.38 12.18 7.49
CA SER A 63 1.15 11.96 8.27
C SER A 63 -0.15 12.11 7.46
N THR A 64 -0.05 12.70 6.27
CA THR A 64 -1.13 12.86 5.30
C THR A 64 -1.21 11.72 4.30
N ALA A 65 -0.36 10.70 4.42
CA ALA A 65 -0.34 9.58 3.51
C ALA A 65 -1.66 8.80 3.54
N VAL A 66 -2.09 8.37 2.36
CA VAL A 66 -3.33 7.61 2.19
C VAL A 66 -3.15 6.43 1.25
N VAL A 67 -3.99 5.41 1.42
CA VAL A 67 -4.09 4.29 0.50
C VAL A 67 -5.32 4.44 -0.37
N ALA A 68 -5.14 4.44 -1.69
CA ALA A 68 -6.24 4.24 -2.62
C ALA A 68 -6.46 2.74 -2.82
N MET A 69 -7.70 2.31 -2.66
CA MET A 69 -8.14 0.95 -2.93
C MET A 69 -9.26 1.02 -3.96
N VAL A 70 -9.24 0.10 -4.91
CA VAL A 70 -10.36 -0.14 -5.81
C VAL A 70 -11.08 -1.37 -5.29
N THR A 71 -12.39 -1.29 -5.15
CA THR A 71 -13.24 -2.45 -4.89
C THR A 71 -13.70 -2.96 -6.27
N PRO A 72 -13.10 -4.04 -6.80
CA PRO A 72 -13.50 -4.57 -8.09
C PRO A 72 -14.89 -5.20 -8.01
N GLU A 73 -15.72 -4.94 -9.02
CA GLU A 73 -17.05 -5.55 -9.14
C GLU A 73 -16.97 -7.05 -9.46
N GLN A 74 -15.87 -7.52 -10.04
CA GLN A 74 -15.62 -8.93 -10.33
C GLN A 74 -14.21 -9.34 -9.89
N MET A 75 -14.15 -10.33 -9.00
CA MET A 75 -12.91 -10.90 -8.46
C MET A 75 -12.40 -12.04 -9.34
N ASN A 76 -11.85 -11.72 -10.51
CA ASN A 76 -11.22 -12.73 -11.39
C ASN A 76 -9.79 -13.11 -10.94
N SER A 77 -9.09 -12.19 -10.26
CA SER A 77 -7.75 -12.37 -9.71
C SER A 77 -7.50 -11.31 -8.64
N VAL A 78 -7.18 -11.73 -7.42
CA VAL A 78 -6.83 -10.83 -6.31
C VAL A 78 -5.68 -9.88 -6.71
N ARG A 79 -4.72 -10.40 -7.47
CA ARG A 79 -3.54 -9.61 -7.86
C ARG A 79 -3.88 -8.51 -8.86
N THR A 80 -4.66 -8.83 -9.89
CA THR A 80 -4.98 -7.90 -10.96
C THR A 80 -6.10 -6.94 -10.55
N ALA A 81 -7.08 -7.42 -9.80
CA ALA A 81 -8.29 -6.67 -9.44
C ALA A 81 -8.12 -5.80 -8.18
N PHE A 82 -7.24 -6.18 -7.24
CA PHE A 82 -7.00 -5.45 -5.99
C PHE A 82 -5.57 -4.92 -5.84
N CYS A 83 -4.56 -5.78 -6.06
CA CYS A 83 -3.18 -5.39 -5.78
C CYS A 83 -2.57 -4.40 -6.79
N ASN A 84 -2.82 -4.59 -8.09
CA ASN A 84 -2.32 -3.68 -9.13
C ASN A 84 -2.89 -2.24 -9.04
N PRO A 85 -4.18 -2.04 -8.73
CA PRO A 85 -4.72 -0.69 -8.53
C PRO A 85 -4.45 -0.10 -7.15
N GLY A 86 -4.24 -0.93 -6.11
CA GLY A 86 -3.98 -0.49 -4.75
C GLY A 86 -2.65 0.26 -4.61
N ARG A 87 -2.70 1.56 -4.29
CA ARG A 87 -1.52 2.45 -4.26
C ARG A 87 -1.47 3.33 -3.03
N PHE A 88 -0.25 3.62 -2.56
CA PHE A 88 0.02 4.64 -1.55
C PHE A 88 0.23 6.02 -2.21
N PHE A 89 -0.30 7.06 -1.57
CA PHE A 89 -0.13 8.46 -1.95
C PHE A 89 0.30 9.26 -0.73
N ALA A 90 1.19 10.24 -0.92
CA ALA A 90 1.70 11.06 0.16
C ALA A 90 0.64 12.04 0.69
N THR A 91 -0.32 12.46 -0.13
CA THR A 91 -1.46 13.30 0.29
C THR A 91 -2.78 12.88 -0.37
N PRO A 92 -3.95 13.24 0.21
CA PRO A 92 -5.25 12.91 -0.38
C PRO A 92 -5.54 13.65 -1.70
N LEU A 93 -4.99 14.85 -1.89
CA LEU A 93 -5.18 15.64 -3.12
C LEU A 93 -4.63 14.91 -4.36
N GLN A 94 -3.58 14.11 -4.16
CA GLN A 94 -2.96 13.27 -5.18
C GLN A 94 -3.82 12.07 -5.58
N ARG A 95 -4.87 11.77 -4.81
CA ARG A 95 -5.85 10.73 -5.14
C ARG A 95 -6.74 11.13 -6.32
N GLY A 96 -6.71 12.41 -6.74
CA GLY A 96 -7.36 12.91 -7.96
C GLY A 96 -8.86 12.67 -8.03
N THR A 97 -9.66 13.63 -7.58
CA THR A 97 -11.06 13.73 -8.02
C THR A 97 -11.08 14.23 -9.48
N GLY A 98 -11.32 13.34 -10.44
CA GLY A 98 -11.76 13.72 -11.80
C GLY A 98 -10.83 13.34 -12.96
N ASN A 99 -11.32 12.44 -13.81
CA ASN A 99 -11.24 12.43 -15.28
C ASN A 99 -9.89 12.70 -15.99
N THR A 100 -8.74 12.37 -15.41
CA THR A 100 -7.47 12.31 -16.16
C THR A 100 -7.05 10.87 -16.42
N CYS A 101 -7.83 10.23 -17.29
CA CYS A 101 -7.52 8.97 -17.94
C CYS A 101 -6.28 9.16 -18.83
N SER A 102 -5.11 8.71 -18.37
CA SER A 102 -3.95 8.48 -19.25
C SER A 102 -3.92 7.01 -19.64
N ARG A 103 -3.58 6.71 -20.90
CA ARG A 103 -3.89 5.46 -21.63
C ARG A 103 -3.44 4.11 -21.03
N GLU A 104 -2.74 4.09 -19.90
CA GLU A 104 -2.41 2.88 -19.11
C GLU A 104 -3.21 2.76 -17.80
N TRP A 105 -4.16 3.68 -17.56
CA TRP A 105 -5.02 3.76 -16.39
C TRP A 105 -6.49 3.65 -16.80
N ARG A 106 -6.87 2.49 -17.32
CA ARG A 106 -8.27 2.24 -17.70
C ARG A 106 -9.15 2.28 -16.45
N CYS A 107 -10.03 3.27 -16.46
CA CYS A 107 -11.25 3.38 -15.67
C CYS A 107 -12.09 2.10 -15.74
#